data_AF-A0A9W4XBR3-F1
#
_entry.id   AF-A0A9W4XBR3-F1
#
_cell.length_a   1.000
_cell.length_b   1.000
_cell.length_c   1.000
_cell.angle_alpha   90.00
_cell.angle_beta   90.00
_cell.angle_gamma   90.00
#
_symmetry.space_group_name_H-M   'P 1'
#
loop_
_entity.id
_entity.type
_entity.pdbx_description
1 polymer ?
#
loop_
_entity_poly.entity_id
_entity_poly.type
_entity_poly.pdbx_seq_one_letter_code
_entity_poly.pdbx_strand_id
1 'polypeptide(L)'
;MSTTNPMPFLRSLIGKEVIVRLKWNKTEYMGILLSTDNYMNFQLDQTKEIIYTKKNGIEQKSSELIGEIFIRCNNVLFIRELNEEDNEISKNGTETKDEDGDSEVVEEVIEGEDVVVEES
;
A
#
# COMPACT_ATOMS: atom_id res chain seq x y z
N MET A 1 -23.55 -18.23 -0.48
CA MET A 1 -22.53 -17.32 0.08
C MET A 1 -22.88 -17.07 1.53
N SER A 2 -22.06 -17.51 2.48
CA SER A 2 -22.22 -17.11 3.88
C SER A 2 -21.84 -15.65 4.00
N THR A 3 -22.70 -14.84 4.62
CA THR A 3 -22.37 -13.46 4.99
C THR A 3 -21.19 -13.48 5.96
N THR A 4 -20.00 -13.16 5.48
CA THR A 4 -18.82 -13.02 6.33
C THR A 4 -18.99 -11.76 7.16
N ASN A 5 -19.07 -11.94 8.48
CA ASN A 5 -19.06 -10.82 9.41
C ASN A 5 -17.69 -10.10 9.28
N PRO A 6 -17.66 -8.76 9.23
CA PRO A 6 -16.43 -7.99 9.06
C PRO A 6 -15.39 -8.24 10.15
N MET A 7 -15.81 -8.54 11.40
CA MET A 7 -14.86 -8.76 12.50
C MET A 7 -14.02 -10.05 12.31
N PRO A 8 -14.61 -11.22 11.98
CA PRO A 8 -13.84 -12.39 11.56
C PRO A 8 -12.87 -12.13 10.41
N PHE A 9 -13.29 -11.35 9.40
CA PHE A 9 -12.42 -10.99 8.27
C PHE A 9 -11.20 -10.17 8.75
N LEU A 10 -11.41 -9.10 9.51
CA LEU A 10 -10.32 -8.26 10.01
C LEU A 10 -9.36 -9.03 10.92
N ARG A 11 -9.88 -9.95 11.74
CA ARG A 11 -9.04 -10.83 12.57
C ARG A 11 -8.20 -11.79 11.76
N SER A 12 -8.69 -12.23 10.59
CA SER A 12 -7.92 -13.12 9.71
C SER A 12 -6.73 -12.43 9.03
N LEU A 13 -6.70 -11.09 9.03
CA LEU A 13 -5.60 -10.29 8.50
C LEU A 13 -4.49 -10.03 9.53
N ILE A 14 -4.70 -10.34 10.82
CA ILE A 14 -3.68 -10.12 11.85
C ILE A 14 -2.46 -11.01 11.57
N GLY A 15 -1.27 -10.40 11.63
CA GLY A 15 0.01 -11.03 11.32
C GLY A 15 0.35 -11.09 9.84
N LYS A 16 -0.52 -10.57 8.95
CA LYS A 16 -0.28 -10.52 7.52
C LYS A 16 0.13 -9.12 7.07
N GLU A 17 0.80 -9.05 5.92
CA GLU A 17 1.00 -7.78 5.21
C GLU A 17 -0.32 -7.30 4.62
N VAL A 18 -0.65 -6.04 4.88
CA VAL A 18 -1.90 -5.40 4.45
C VAL A 18 -1.62 -4.04 3.84
N ILE A 19 -2.54 -3.59 2.99
CA ILE A 19 -2.61 -2.22 2.51
C ILE A 19 -3.85 -1.55 3.10
N VAL A 20 -3.65 -0.39 3.72
CA VAL A 20 -4.71 0.48 4.25
C VAL A 20 -4.73 1.79 3.46
N ARG A 21 -5.82 2.06 2.74
CA ARG A 21 -6.02 3.30 1.97
C ARG A 21 -6.74 4.34 2.80
N LEU A 22 -6.25 5.58 2.80
CA LEU A 22 -6.95 6.72 3.40
C LEU A 22 -7.97 7.36 2.42
N LYS A 23 -9.05 7.93 2.98
CA LYS A 23 -10.14 8.54 2.19
C LYS A 23 -9.71 9.73 1.34
N TRP A 24 -8.92 10.64 1.90
CA TRP A 24 -8.75 11.98 1.33
C TRP A 24 -7.36 12.23 0.74
N ASN A 25 -6.33 11.57 1.26
CA ASN A 25 -4.94 11.99 0.99
C ASN A 25 -4.25 11.21 -0.13
N LYS A 26 -4.97 10.38 -0.90
CA LYS A 26 -4.37 9.44 -1.88
C LYS A 26 -3.13 8.71 -1.33
N THR A 27 -3.15 8.42 -0.04
CA THR A 27 -2.06 7.78 0.70
C THR A 27 -2.48 6.37 1.06
N GLU A 28 -1.55 5.44 0.89
CA GLU A 28 -1.66 4.06 1.35
C GLU A 28 -0.58 3.77 2.38
N TYR A 29 -0.92 2.96 3.38
CA TYR A 29 0.03 2.40 4.32
C TYR A 29 0.11 0.91 4.07
N MET A 30 1.30 0.43 3.74
CA MET A 30 1.59 -0.99 3.55
C MET A 30 2.44 -1.47 4.73
N GLY A 31 1.96 -2.46 5.49
CA GLY A 31 2.69 -2.96 6.66
C GLY A 31 2.06 -4.22 7.24
N ILE A 32 2.65 -4.74 8.30
CA ILE A 32 2.15 -5.94 8.99
C ILE A 32 1.08 -5.54 10.00
N LEU A 33 -0.12 -6.11 9.91
CA LEU A 33 -1.18 -5.84 10.87
C LEU A 33 -0.90 -6.52 12.22
N LEU A 34 -0.51 -5.76 13.24
CA LEU A 34 -0.28 -6.29 14.58
C LEU A 34 -1.57 -6.50 15.36
N SER A 35 -2.48 -5.52 15.33
CA SER A 35 -3.70 -5.56 16.11
C SER A 35 -4.81 -4.70 15.51
N THR A 36 -6.05 -5.03 15.88
CA THR A 36 -7.23 -4.23 15.57
C THR A 36 -8.25 -4.31 16.70
N ASP A 37 -9.13 -3.32 16.80
CA ASP A 37 -10.17 -3.23 17.83
C ASP A 37 -11.60 -3.29 17.24
N ASN A 38 -12.61 -3.22 18.11
CA ASN A 38 -14.01 -3.24 17.70
C ASN A 38 -14.45 -1.98 16.93
N TYR A 39 -13.63 -0.92 16.97
CA TYR A 39 -13.85 0.30 16.19
C TYR A 39 -13.12 0.25 14.84
N MET A 40 -12.40 -0.85 14.54
CA MET A 40 -11.58 -1.03 13.35
C MET A 40 -10.45 0.00 13.25
N ASN A 41 -9.86 0.37 14.40
CA ASN A 41 -8.54 1.00 14.41
C ASN A 41 -7.47 -0.06 14.12
N PHE A 42 -6.33 0.35 13.56
CA PHE A 42 -5.28 -0.55 13.10
C PHE A 42 -3.92 -0.17 13.64
N GLN A 43 -3.20 -1.15 14.18
CA GLN A 43 -1.79 -1.02 14.51
C GLN A 43 -0.98 -1.77 13.46
N LEU A 44 -0.12 -1.05 12.73
CA LEU A 44 0.74 -1.61 11.71
C LEU A 44 2.21 -1.51 12.14
N ASP A 45 3.01 -2.51 11.81
CA ASP A 45 4.46 -2.50 11.98
C ASP A 45 5.17 -2.62 10.63
N GLN A 46 6.45 -2.23 10.60
CA GLN A 46 7.30 -2.19 9.40
C GLN A 46 6.61 -1.45 8.23
N THR A 47 5.89 -0.39 8.55
CA THR A 47 4.97 0.27 7.61
C THR A 47 5.72 1.16 6.63
N LYS A 48 5.40 1.02 5.35
CA LYS A 48 5.75 1.94 4.28
C LYS A 48 4.57 2.84 3.95
N GLU A 49 4.79 4.14 3.90
CA GLU A 49 3.83 5.10 3.36
C GLU A 49 4.02 5.23 1.87
N ILE A 50 2.92 5.09 1.13
CA ILE A 50 2.87 5.18 -0.32
C ILE A 50 2.03 6.39 -0.69
N ILE A 51 2.64 7.37 -1.35
CA ILE A 51 1.97 8.60 -1.80
C ILE A 51 1.83 8.55 -3.32
N TYR A 52 0.60 8.73 -3.79
CA TYR A 52 0.26 8.79 -5.21
C TYR A 52 0.09 10.25 -5.63
N THR A 53 1.06 10.77 -6.35
CA THR A 53 1.05 12.14 -6.88
C THR A 53 0.80 12.11 -8.38
N LYS A 54 -0.02 13.04 -8.89
CA LYS A 54 -0.18 13.21 -10.34
C LYS A 54 0.57 14.46 -10.78
N LYS A 55 1.67 14.28 -11.51
CA LYS A 55 2.50 15.38 -12.03
C LYS A 55 2.50 15.32 -13.55
N ASN A 56 2.13 16.41 -14.20
CA ASN A 56 2.08 16.52 -15.67
C ASN A 56 1.22 15.43 -16.36
N GLY A 57 0.18 14.91 -15.70
CA GLY A 57 -0.67 13.86 -16.25
C GLY A 57 -0.20 12.43 -15.95
N ILE A 58 1.02 12.26 -15.45
CA ILE A 58 1.62 10.98 -15.10
C ILE A 58 1.40 10.72 -13.61
N GLU A 59 1.05 9.49 -13.25
CA GLU A 59 0.97 9.05 -11.84
C GLU A 59 2.37 8.63 -11.37
N GLN A 60 2.82 9.26 -10.30
CA GLN A 60 4.08 8.97 -9.62
C GLN A 60 3.75 8.34 -8.26
N LYS A 61 4.43 7.23 -7.96
CA LYS A 61 4.31 6.50 -6.70
C LYS A 61 5.63 6.64 -5.96
N SER A 62 5.60 7.26 -4.78
CA SER A 62 6.75 7.27 -3.86
C SER A 62 6.43 6.43 -2.64
N SER A 63 7.42 5.69 -2.12
CA SER A 63 7.27 4.87 -0.92
C SER A 63 8.42 5.06 0.06
N GLU A 64 8.12 5.35 1.33
CA GLU A 64 9.12 5.52 2.39
C GLU A 64 8.76 4.69 3.63
N LEU A 65 9.77 4.13 4.31
CA LEU A 65 9.58 3.35 5.53
C LEU A 65 9.39 4.29 6.74
N ILE A 66 8.27 4.14 7.44
CA ILE A 66 7.93 4.92 8.64
C ILE A 66 8.06 4.08 9.92
N GLY A 67 7.87 2.75 9.82
CA GLY A 67 7.95 1.84 10.96
C GLY A 67 6.58 1.56 11.60
N GLU A 68 6.49 1.61 12.92
CA GLU A 68 5.25 1.31 13.65
C GLU A 68 4.30 2.51 13.66
N ILE A 69 3.05 2.30 13.23
CA ILE A 69 2.02 3.34 13.20
C ILE A 69 0.68 2.86 13.74
N PHE A 70 -0.16 3.82 14.14
CA PHE A 70 -1.54 3.58 14.55
C PHE A 70 -2.50 4.41 13.68
N ILE A 71 -3.41 3.73 12.97
CA ILE A 71 -4.39 4.35 12.07
C ILE A 71 -5.78 4.32 12.72
N ARG A 72 -6.42 5.49 12.78
CA ARG A 72 -7.82 5.62 13.24
C ARG A 72 -8.80 5.27 12.12
N CYS A 73 -9.82 4.49 12.46
CA CYS A 73 -10.82 3.98 11.53
C CYS A 73 -11.54 5.06 10.70
N ASN A 74 -11.74 6.25 11.27
CA ASN A 74 -12.45 7.36 10.63
C ASN A 74 -11.89 7.74 9.26
N ASN A 75 -10.57 7.60 9.09
CA ASN A 75 -9.84 8.01 7.89
C ASN A 75 -9.65 6.87 6.89
N VAL A 76 -9.99 5.64 7.26
CA VAL A 76 -9.78 4.45 6.44
C VAL A 76 -10.88 4.33 5.39
N LEU A 77 -10.48 4.16 4.14
CA LEU A 77 -11.37 3.85 3.03
C LEU A 77 -11.53 2.34 2.89
N PHE A 78 -10.42 1.59 2.84
CA PHE A 78 -10.42 0.14 2.81
C PHE A 78 -9.14 -0.43 3.43
N ILE A 79 -9.20 -1.73 3.74
CA ILE A 79 -8.06 -2.58 4.06
C ILE A 79 -8.12 -3.82 3.16
N ARG A 80 -6.96 -4.25 2.67
CA ARG A 80 -6.80 -5.50 1.90
C ARG A 80 -5.54 -6.24 2.32
N GLU A 81 -5.55 -7.55 2.17
CA GLU A 81 -4.32 -8.36 2.21
C GLU A 81 -3.44 -8.00 1.01
N LEU A 82 -2.12 -8.00 1.22
CA LEU A 82 -1.14 -7.87 0.15
C LEU A 82 -0.97 -9.24 -0.51
N ASN A 83 -1.20 -9.33 -1.82
CA ASN A 83 -0.99 -10.57 -2.57
C ASN A 83 0.45 -10.65 -3.10
N GLU A 84 0.95 -11.84 -3.42
CA GLU A 84 2.32 -12.04 -3.93
C GLU A 84 2.60 -11.26 -5.23
N GLU A 85 1.57 -11.02 -6.05
CA GLU A 85 1.64 -10.21 -7.27
C GLU A 85 1.90 -8.72 -6.98
N ASP A 86 1.40 -8.18 -5.86
CA ASP A 86 1.69 -6.80 -5.44
C ASP A 86 3.14 -6.65 -4.94
N ASN A 87 3.78 -7.76 -4.55
CA ASN A 87 5.12 -7.81 -3.99
C ASN A 87 6.21 -7.63 -5.07
N GLU A 88 5.92 -7.95 -6.32
CA GLU A 88 6.85 -7.77 -7.46
C GLU A 88 7.06 -6.27 -7.77
N ILE A 89 6.04 -5.44 -7.56
CA ILE A 89 6.12 -3.98 -7.69
C ILE A 89 7.03 -3.37 -6.59
N SER A 90 7.19 -4.05 -5.45
CA SER A 90 8.09 -3.62 -4.36
C SER A 90 9.53 -4.11 -4.53
N LYS A 91 9.82 -5.10 -5.39
CA LYS A 91 11.15 -5.74 -5.51
C LYS A 91 12.01 -5.19 -6.65
N ASN A 92 11.46 -4.36 -7.54
CA ASN A 92 12.24 -3.68 -8.58
C ASN A 92 12.94 -2.40 -8.12
N GLY A 93 12.88 -2.06 -6.83
CA GLY A 93 13.86 -1.18 -6.20
C GLY A 93 15.20 -1.91 -6.06
N THR A 94 15.96 -2.00 -7.15
CA THR A 94 17.30 -2.61 -7.13
C THR A 94 18.24 -1.71 -6.34
N GLU A 95 18.69 -2.19 -5.17
CA GLU A 95 19.90 -1.73 -4.52
C GLU A 95 21.10 -2.04 -5.43
N THR A 96 21.62 -1.05 -6.16
CA THR A 96 23.01 -1.07 -6.60
C THR A 96 23.86 -0.44 -5.50
N LYS A 97 24.65 -1.28 -4.81
CA LYS A 97 25.79 -0.80 -4.03
C LYS A 97 26.88 -0.41 -5.01
N ASP A 98 27.07 0.90 -5.22
CA ASP A 98 28.30 1.41 -5.78
C ASP A 98 29.09 2.15 -4.70
N GLU A 99 30.38 1.81 -4.61
CA GLU A 99 31.37 2.47 -3.78
C GLU A 99 31.60 3.90 -4.32
N ASP A 100 30.80 4.85 -3.87
CA ASP A 100 31.15 6.24 -3.58
C ASP A 100 29.86 7.00 -3.33
N GLY A 101 29.79 7.71 -2.19
CA GLY A 101 28.57 8.27 -1.68
C GLY A 101 28.00 9.36 -2.60
N ASP A 102 26.82 9.09 -3.14
CA ASP A 102 25.70 10.01 -3.28
C ASP A 102 24.44 9.18 -3.63
N SER A 103 23.34 9.37 -2.89
CA SER A 103 22.09 8.65 -3.12
C SER A 103 21.18 9.44 -4.07
N GLU A 104 20.90 8.90 -5.25
CA GLU A 104 19.95 9.49 -6.20
C GLU A 104 18.70 8.61 -6.32
N VAL A 105 17.52 9.22 -6.17
CA VAL A 105 16.21 8.54 -6.20
C VAL A 105 15.66 8.66 -7.61
N VAL A 106 15.50 7.55 -8.33
CA VAL A 106 14.88 7.54 -9.67
C VAL A 106 13.38 7.24 -9.56
N GLU A 107 12.55 8.13 -10.09
CA GLU A 107 11.10 7.95 -10.20
C GLU A 107 10.77 6.98 -11.35
N GLU A 108 10.08 5.87 -11.06
CA GLU A 108 9.50 5.03 -12.12
C GLU A 108 8.19 5.64 -12.65
N VAL A 109 8.15 5.82 -13.97
CA VAL A 109 6.95 6.10 -14.76
C VAL A 109 6.34 4.76 -15.15
N ILE A 110 5.16 4.44 -14.63
CA ILE A 110 4.43 3.23 -15.02
C ILE A 110 3.64 3.56 -16.30
N GLU A 111 4.10 3.05 -17.45
CA GLU A 111 3.34 3.09 -18.70
C GLU A 111 2.14 2.14 -18.59
N GLY A 112 0.93 2.65 -18.87
CA GLY A 112 -0.30 1.88 -18.80
C GLY A 112 -0.49 1.01 -20.04
N GLU A 113 -0.68 -0.30 -19.84
CA GLU A 113 -1.06 -1.25 -20.89
C GLU A 113 -2.60 -1.44 -20.95
N ASP A 114 -3.14 -1.07 -22.12
CA ASP A 114 -4.31 -1.58 -22.86
C ASP A 114 -5.66 -1.89 -22.16
N VAL A 115 -6.67 -1.06 -22.51
CA VAL A 115 -8.08 -1.50 -22.60
C VAL A 115 -8.49 -1.50 -24.08
N VAL A 116 -8.67 -2.72 -24.58
CA VAL A 116 -9.16 -3.05 -25.93
C VAL A 116 -10.56 -2.45 -26.16
N VAL A 117 -10.70 -1.78 -27.29
CA VAL A 117 -11.97 -1.25 -27.82
C VAL A 117 -12.74 -2.40 -28.47
N GLU A 118 -13.97 -2.69 -28.01
CA GLU A 118 -14.98 -3.34 -28.86
C GLU A 118 -16.25 -2.49 -28.85
N GLU A 119 -16.54 -1.91 -30.02
CA GLU A 119 -17.81 -1.26 -30.36
C GLU A 119 -18.92 -2.30 -30.59
N SER A 120 -20.16 -1.92 -30.29
CA SER A 120 -21.37 -2.41 -30.96
C SER A 120 -22.40 -1.30 -31.01
#